data_AF-A0ABC7ZIN0-F1
#
_entry.id   AF-A0ABC7ZIN0-F1
#
_cell.length_a   1.000
_cell.length_b   1.000
_cell.length_c   1.000
_cell.angle_alpha   90.00
_cell.angle_beta   90.00
_cell.angle_gamma   90.00
#
_symmetry.space_group_name_H-M   'P 1'
#
loop_
_entity.id
_entity.type
_entity.pdbx_description
1 polymer ?
#
loop_
_entity_poly.entity_id
_entity_poly.type
_entity_poly.pdbx_seq_one_letter_code
_entity_poly.pdbx_strand_id
1 'polypeptide(L)'
;MVLEYHKLSKDVVKESLGVEATNSFNPTQRLQKDSPVKDDSKTGEKLQETMSSMSGATSTRDKALKVEVEKVIQTDTLSKNDFAKKPLKHKDNSGTDVKLDSQKDFPQGKVWKPVLTTEQIKDNRGMGAT
;
A
#
# COMPACT_ATOMS: atom_id res chain seq x y z
N MET A 1 -8.33 6.56 34.66
CA MET A 1 -8.48 5.89 33.36
C MET A 1 -7.19 5.21 32.91
N VAL A 2 -6.05 5.91 32.84
CA VAL A 2 -4.79 5.39 32.28
C VAL A 2 -4.32 4.07 32.92
N LEU A 3 -4.30 3.99 34.26
CA LEU A 3 -3.86 2.77 34.96
C LEU A 3 -4.78 1.56 34.73
N GLU A 4 -6.06 1.80 34.43
CA GLU A 4 -7.09 0.77 34.32
C GLU A 4 -7.54 0.53 32.87
N TYR A 5 -6.76 0.99 31.90
CA TYR A 5 -7.03 0.85 30.47
C TYR A 5 -7.41 -0.58 30.08
N HIS A 6 -6.64 -1.57 30.56
CA HIS A 6 -6.85 -2.99 30.25
C HIS A 6 -8.10 -3.60 30.92
N LYS A 7 -8.76 -2.88 31.83
CA LYS A 7 -10.02 -3.29 32.47
C LYS A 7 -11.25 -2.71 31.80
N LEU A 8 -11.09 -1.81 30.81
CA LEU A 8 -12.21 -1.29 30.02
C LEU A 8 -12.83 -2.41 29.15
N SER A 9 -14.06 -2.20 28.68
CA SER A 9 -14.76 -3.17 27.83
C SER A 9 -13.91 -3.54 26.61
N LYS A 10 -13.94 -4.83 26.23
CA LYS A 10 -13.31 -5.37 25.02
C LYS A 10 -13.89 -4.77 23.73
N ASP A 11 -15.04 -4.10 23.81
CA ASP A 11 -15.62 -3.36 22.67
C ASP A 11 -14.97 -1.98 22.48
N VAL A 12 -14.31 -1.45 23.51
CA VAL A 12 -13.63 -0.15 23.54
C VAL A 12 -12.12 -0.35 23.39
N VAL A 13 -11.53 -1.22 24.20
CA VAL A 13 -10.12 -1.61 24.12
C VAL A 13 -10.02 -2.92 23.38
N LYS A 14 -9.75 -2.83 22.08
CA LYS A 14 -9.63 -3.95 21.15
C LYS A 14 -8.17 -4.23 20.80
N GLU A 15 -7.92 -5.44 20.31
CA GLU A 15 -6.67 -5.80 19.63
C GLU A 15 -6.70 -5.39 18.15
N SER A 16 -5.54 -5.13 17.56
CA SER A 16 -5.41 -4.79 16.14
C SER A 16 -5.55 -6.00 15.22
N LEU A 17 -5.20 -7.19 15.73
CA LEU A 17 -5.37 -8.46 15.02
C LEU A 17 -6.78 -8.98 15.26
N GLY A 18 -7.61 -8.96 14.21
CA GLY A 18 -8.94 -9.56 14.30
C GLY A 18 -8.83 -11.09 14.37
N VAL A 19 -9.39 -11.65 15.44
CA VAL A 19 -9.53 -13.09 15.65
C VAL A 19 -10.95 -13.49 15.28
N GLU A 20 -11.08 -14.43 14.34
CA GLU A 20 -12.37 -14.99 13.96
C GLU A 20 -12.57 -16.31 14.70
N ALA A 21 -13.75 -16.53 15.26
CA ALA A 21 -14.09 -17.77 15.93
C ALA A 21 -14.33 -18.86 14.86
N THR A 22 -13.25 -19.51 14.43
CA THR A 22 -13.27 -20.60 13.45
C THR A 22 -12.61 -21.85 14.05
N ASN A 23 -12.99 -23.04 13.57
CA ASN A 23 -12.45 -24.32 14.04
C ASN A 23 -11.12 -24.72 13.37
N SER A 24 -10.54 -23.84 12.54
CA SER A 24 -9.30 -24.10 11.80
C SER A 24 -8.42 -22.86 11.80
N PHE A 25 -7.15 -23.05 12.13
CA PHE A 25 -6.16 -21.97 12.15
C PHE A 25 -5.42 -21.89 10.82
N ASN A 26 -5.55 -20.76 10.13
CA ASN A 26 -4.73 -20.43 8.96
C ASN A 26 -4.08 -19.05 9.16
N PRO A 27 -2.76 -18.97 9.37
CA PRO A 27 -2.07 -17.69 9.62
C PRO A 27 -2.07 -16.76 8.39
N THR A 28 -2.28 -17.30 7.19
CA THR A 28 -2.24 -16.53 5.93
C THR A 28 -3.61 -16.02 5.48
N GLN A 29 -4.68 -16.32 6.24
CA GLN A 29 -6.06 -16.01 5.83
C GLN A 29 -6.30 -14.51 5.60
N ARG A 30 -5.60 -13.65 6.35
CA ARG A 30 -5.67 -12.18 6.22
C ARG A 30 -4.59 -11.57 5.34
N LEU A 31 -3.67 -12.38 4.82
CA LEU A 31 -2.57 -11.90 3.98
C LEU A 31 -3.01 -11.85 2.52
N GLN A 32 -2.93 -10.67 1.91
CA GLN A 32 -3.01 -10.50 0.45
C GLN A 32 -1.71 -11.04 -0.16
N LYS A 33 -1.75 -12.29 -0.64
CA LYS A 33 -0.53 -13.06 -1.00
C LYS A 33 -0.32 -13.27 -2.50
N ASP A 34 -1.29 -12.91 -3.33
CA ASP A 34 -1.20 -13.18 -4.76
C ASP A 34 -0.31 -12.14 -5.44
N SER A 35 0.77 -12.60 -6.08
CA SER A 35 1.69 -11.74 -6.82
C SER A 35 1.00 -11.00 -7.97
N PRO A 36 1.44 -9.77 -8.31
CA PRO A 36 0.91 -9.04 -9.46
C PRO A 36 1.21 -9.78 -10.77
N VAL A 37 0.45 -9.43 -11.81
CA VAL A 37 0.55 -10.03 -13.14
C VAL A 37 0.86 -8.96 -14.19
N LYS A 38 1.32 -9.41 -15.36
CA LYS A 38 1.48 -8.54 -16.52
C LYS A 38 0.15 -7.84 -16.86
N ASP A 39 0.20 -6.55 -17.14
CA ASP A 39 -0.93 -5.84 -17.70
C ASP A 39 -0.79 -5.71 -19.22
N ASP A 40 -1.45 -6.59 -19.95
CA ASP A 40 -1.40 -6.60 -21.41
C ASP A 40 -1.94 -5.31 -22.04
N SER A 41 -2.81 -4.58 -21.33
CA SER A 41 -3.32 -3.27 -21.78
C SER A 41 -2.27 -2.15 -21.71
N LYS A 42 -1.21 -2.34 -20.91
CA LYS A 42 -0.15 -1.36 -20.64
C LYS A 42 1.23 -1.84 -21.08
N THR A 43 1.28 -2.74 -22.06
CA THR A 43 2.56 -3.28 -22.55
C THR A 43 3.48 -2.17 -23.10
N GLY A 44 2.91 -1.07 -23.61
CA GLY A 44 3.65 0.12 -24.06
C GLY A 44 4.29 0.94 -22.93
N GLU A 45 3.94 0.69 -21.67
CA GLU A 45 4.57 1.31 -20.50
C GLU A 45 5.86 0.58 -20.06
N LYS A 46 6.32 -0.45 -20.78
CA LYS A 46 7.63 -1.06 -20.49
C LYS A 46 8.77 -0.07 -20.76
N LEU A 47 9.77 -0.02 -19.88
CA LEU A 47 10.98 0.79 -20.11
C LEU A 47 11.73 0.31 -21.35
N GLN A 48 12.32 1.25 -22.08
CA GLN A 48 13.06 0.99 -23.32
C GLN A 48 14.56 0.93 -23.03
N GLU A 49 15.29 0.14 -23.81
CA GLU A 49 16.74 0.06 -23.73
C GLU A 49 17.41 1.32 -24.30
N THR A 50 18.53 1.71 -23.70
CA THR A 50 19.36 2.82 -24.18
C THR A 50 20.33 2.37 -25.26
N MET A 51 20.64 3.26 -26.18
CA MET A 51 21.82 3.12 -27.03
C MET A 51 23.07 3.44 -26.20
N SER A 52 24.15 2.67 -26.39
CA SER A 52 25.44 2.93 -25.72
C SER A 52 26.19 4.06 -26.42
N SER A 53 26.81 4.95 -25.63
CA SER A 53 27.86 5.85 -26.15
C SER A 53 29.19 5.09 -26.21
N MET A 54 29.96 5.26 -27.28
CA MET A 54 31.15 4.45 -27.56
C MET A 54 32.37 4.96 -26.78
N SER A 55 32.86 4.17 -25.82
CA SER A 55 34.12 4.45 -25.11
C SER A 55 34.79 3.16 -24.65
N GLY A 56 35.84 2.75 -25.38
CA GLY A 56 36.92 1.82 -24.98
C GLY A 56 36.57 0.35 -24.71
N ALA A 57 35.46 0.04 -24.03
CA ALA A 57 35.08 -1.29 -23.59
C ALA A 57 33.66 -1.67 -24.01
N THR A 58 33.47 -2.91 -24.42
CA THR A 58 32.18 -3.44 -24.89
C THR A 58 31.77 -4.69 -24.11
N SER A 59 30.47 -4.83 -23.86
CA SER A 59 29.87 -6.05 -23.26
C SER A 59 28.65 -6.48 -24.07
N THR A 60 28.44 -7.79 -24.16
CA THR A 60 27.29 -8.42 -24.83
C THR A 60 26.03 -8.49 -23.97
N ARG A 61 26.10 -8.07 -22.70
CA ARG A 61 24.90 -7.99 -21.83
C ARG A 61 23.90 -6.98 -22.39
N ASP A 62 22.62 -7.21 -22.07
CA ASP A 62 21.52 -6.30 -22.38
C ASP A 62 21.85 -4.85 -21.98
N LYS A 63 21.34 -3.90 -22.76
CA LYS A 63 21.60 -2.49 -22.53
C LYS A 63 20.86 -1.99 -21.29
N ALA A 64 21.33 -0.88 -20.73
CA ALA A 64 20.64 -0.24 -19.62
C ALA A 64 19.24 0.23 -20.05
N LEU A 65 18.28 0.22 -19.12
CA LEU A 65 16.95 0.79 -19.34
C LEU A 65 17.00 2.31 -19.17
N LYS A 66 16.37 3.04 -20.10
CA LYS A 66 16.22 4.49 -20.05
C LYS A 66 14.99 4.86 -19.21
N VAL A 67 15.15 5.90 -18.39
CA VAL A 67 14.06 6.55 -17.65
C VAL A 67 14.09 8.03 -17.98
N GLU A 68 13.07 8.51 -18.68
CA GLU A 68 12.93 9.91 -19.05
C GLU A 68 11.90 10.65 -18.19
N VAL A 69 12.27 11.84 -17.73
CA VAL A 69 11.37 12.78 -17.04
C VAL A 69 11.56 14.14 -17.67
N GLU A 70 10.50 14.69 -18.26
CA GLU A 70 10.53 15.98 -18.93
C GLU A 70 9.31 16.79 -18.52
N LYS A 71 9.53 18.06 -18.19
CA LYS A 71 8.48 18.97 -17.74
C LYS A 71 7.92 19.75 -18.93
N VAL A 72 6.59 19.90 -18.99
CA VAL A 72 5.97 20.90 -19.85
C VAL A 72 6.06 22.26 -19.15
N ILE A 73 6.61 23.25 -19.82
CA ILE A 73 6.65 24.62 -19.29
C ILE A 73 5.21 25.14 -19.25
N GLN A 74 4.79 25.70 -18.10
CA GLN A 74 3.47 26.32 -17.84
C GLN A 74 2.27 25.39 -17.56
N THR A 75 2.47 24.09 -17.33
CA THR A 75 1.41 23.21 -16.80
C THR A 75 1.91 22.38 -15.60
N ASP A 76 0.97 21.78 -14.86
CA ASP A 76 1.27 20.81 -13.80
C ASP A 76 1.56 19.40 -14.35
N THR A 77 1.71 19.26 -15.67
CA THR A 77 1.90 17.98 -16.35
C THR A 77 3.34 17.79 -16.85
N LEU A 78 3.77 16.53 -16.90
CA LEU A 78 5.05 16.12 -17.46
C LEU A 78 4.84 15.65 -18.90
N SER A 79 5.71 16.04 -19.83
CA SER A 79 5.71 15.51 -21.21
C SER A 79 6.23 14.08 -21.23
N LYS A 80 7.11 13.72 -20.29
CA LYS A 80 7.56 12.35 -20.01
C LYS A 80 7.61 12.10 -18.51
N ASN A 81 7.16 10.94 -18.08
CA ASN A 81 7.18 10.53 -16.67
C ASN A 81 7.37 9.01 -16.55
N ASP A 82 8.56 8.54 -16.91
CA ASP A 82 8.83 7.10 -16.98
C ASP A 82 8.81 6.41 -15.61
N PHE A 83 8.98 7.15 -14.51
CA PHE A 83 8.81 6.59 -13.16
C PHE A 83 7.35 6.21 -12.84
N ALA A 84 6.38 6.82 -13.52
CA ALA A 84 4.96 6.50 -13.33
C ALA A 84 4.50 5.32 -14.20
N LYS A 85 5.32 4.84 -15.15
CA LYS A 85 5.02 3.66 -15.96
C LYS A 85 4.80 2.44 -15.07
N LYS A 86 3.67 1.77 -15.24
CA LYS A 86 3.23 0.61 -14.45
C LYS A 86 2.67 -0.48 -15.37
N PRO A 87 3.54 -1.26 -16.05
CA PRO A 87 3.13 -2.33 -16.98
C PRO A 87 2.65 -3.63 -16.28
N LEU A 88 2.39 -3.56 -14.97
CA LEU A 88 1.94 -4.66 -14.12
C LEU A 88 0.66 -4.23 -13.38
N LYS A 89 -0.23 -5.18 -13.12
CA LYS A 89 -1.47 -4.95 -12.36
C LYS A 89 -1.63 -5.95 -11.24
N HIS A 90 -2.54 -5.64 -10.31
CA HIS A 90 -2.94 -6.57 -9.27
C HIS A 90 -3.51 -7.85 -9.89
N LYS A 91 -3.36 -8.98 -9.19
CA LYS A 91 -4.02 -10.22 -9.57
C LYS A 91 -5.53 -10.00 -9.45
N ASP A 92 -6.27 -10.31 -10.50
CA ASP A 92 -7.73 -10.42 -10.43
C ASP A 92 -8.09 -11.83 -9.96
N ASN A 93 -8.92 -11.91 -8.93
CA ASN A 93 -9.57 -13.15 -8.52
C ASN A 93 -11.10 -12.96 -8.54
N SER A 94 -11.72 -13.38 -9.64
CA SER A 94 -13.17 -13.36 -9.84
C SER A 94 -13.80 -11.95 -9.74
N GLY A 95 -13.20 -10.97 -10.39
CA GLY A 95 -13.69 -9.60 -10.47
C GLY A 95 -13.30 -8.72 -9.26
N THR A 96 -12.42 -9.22 -8.39
CA THR A 96 -11.86 -8.44 -7.29
C THR A 96 -10.33 -8.47 -7.35
N ASP A 97 -9.73 -7.29 -7.33
CA ASP A 97 -8.27 -7.15 -7.21
C ASP A 97 -7.78 -7.69 -5.86
N VAL A 98 -6.71 -8.46 -5.90
CA VAL A 98 -5.91 -8.81 -4.72
C VAL A 98 -4.97 -7.64 -4.44
N LYS A 99 -5.45 -6.73 -3.60
CA LYS A 99 -4.77 -5.51 -3.15
C LYS A 99 -5.14 -5.21 -1.70
N LEU A 100 -4.38 -4.32 -1.08
CA LEU A 100 -4.71 -3.79 0.25
C LEU A 100 -5.89 -2.83 0.12
N ASP A 101 -6.97 -3.12 0.84
CA ASP A 101 -8.19 -2.30 0.87
C ASP A 101 -8.73 -2.26 2.29
N SER A 102 -8.57 -1.12 2.96
CA SER A 102 -8.96 -0.98 4.36
C SER A 102 -10.45 -1.21 4.61
N GLN A 103 -11.32 -0.93 3.64
CA GLN A 103 -12.77 -1.11 3.81
C GLN A 103 -13.14 -2.60 3.78
N LYS A 104 -12.43 -3.38 2.95
CA LYS A 104 -12.61 -4.83 2.83
C LYS A 104 -11.85 -5.60 3.92
N ASP A 105 -10.59 -5.26 4.15
CA ASP A 105 -9.67 -5.96 5.05
C ASP A 105 -9.98 -5.70 6.53
N PHE A 106 -10.58 -4.53 6.85
CA PHE A 106 -10.99 -4.16 8.20
C PHE A 106 -12.47 -3.74 8.25
N PRO A 107 -13.41 -4.70 8.26
CA PRO A 107 -14.84 -4.42 8.27
C PRO A 107 -15.27 -3.53 9.44
N GLN A 108 -16.32 -2.73 9.20
CA GLN A 108 -16.88 -1.81 10.19
C GLN A 108 -17.21 -2.54 11.50
N GLY A 109 -16.86 -1.92 12.63
CA GLY A 109 -17.05 -2.49 13.98
C GLY A 109 -15.92 -3.41 14.45
N LYS A 110 -15.11 -3.97 13.52
CA LYS A 110 -13.92 -4.78 13.83
C LYS A 110 -12.60 -4.04 13.65
N VAL A 111 -12.60 -2.91 12.94
CA VAL A 111 -11.42 -2.05 12.82
C VAL A 111 -11.01 -1.49 14.18
N TRP A 112 -9.74 -1.64 14.52
CA TRP A 112 -9.17 -1.03 15.71
C TRP A 112 -9.08 0.48 15.55
N LYS A 113 -9.48 1.22 16.59
CA LYS A 113 -9.35 2.67 16.68
C LYS A 113 -8.83 3.03 18.07
N PRO A 114 -8.10 4.14 18.22
CA PRO A 114 -7.69 4.62 19.53
C PRO A 114 -8.91 4.95 20.39
N VAL A 115 -8.80 4.77 21.71
CA VAL A 115 -9.89 5.05 22.66
C VAL A 115 -10.30 6.52 22.64
N LEU A 116 -9.36 7.42 22.41
CA LEU A 116 -9.60 8.85 22.22
C LEU A 116 -8.81 9.37 21.02
N THR A 117 -9.37 10.34 20.31
CA THR A 117 -8.62 11.15 19.35
C THR A 117 -7.76 12.18 20.06
N THR A 118 -6.81 12.77 19.32
CA THR A 118 -5.97 13.86 19.80
C THR A 118 -6.80 15.03 20.35
N GLU A 119 -7.87 15.38 19.65
CA GLU A 119 -8.78 16.49 19.96
C GLU A 119 -9.58 16.19 21.23
N GLN A 120 -10.04 14.96 21.40
CA GLN A 120 -10.73 14.54 22.63
C GLN A 120 -9.83 14.62 23.87
N ILE A 121 -8.53 14.33 23.73
CA ILE A 121 -7.56 14.47 24.82
C ILE A 121 -7.32 15.96 25.12
N LYS A 122 -7.19 16.79 24.08
CA LYS A 122 -6.98 18.23 24.20
C LYS A 122 -8.14 18.94 24.91
N ASP A 123 -9.36 18.62 24.51
CA ASP A 123 -10.56 19.30 24.99
C ASP A 123 -10.96 18.84 26.40
N ASN A 124 -10.57 17.61 26.78
CA ASN A 124 -10.84 17.05 28.11
C ASN A 124 -9.57 17.01 28.96
N ARG A 125 -9.24 18.12 29.64
CA ARG A 125 -8.01 18.27 30.45
C ARG A 125 -7.78 17.19 31.52
N GLY A 126 -8.82 16.45 31.94
CA GLY A 126 -8.70 15.31 32.87
C GLY A 126 -8.27 13.98 32.24
N MET A 127 -8.07 13.95 30.91
CA MET A 127 -7.79 12.74 30.11
C MET A 127 -6.34 12.68 29.63
N GLY A 128 -5.63 13.82 29.65
CA GLY A 128 -4.19 13.90 29.38
C GLY A 128 -3.34 13.76 30.63
N ALA A 129 -2.04 13.56 30.45
CA ALA A 129 -1.08 13.75 31.54
C ALA A 129 -0.92 15.25 31.84
N THR A 130 -0.65 15.60 33.09
CA THR A 130 -0.41 16.98 33.56
C THR A 130 0.88 17.02 34.35
#